data_AF-A0A935LMG4-F1
#
_entry.id   AF-A0A935LMG4-F1
#
_cell.length_a   1.000
_cell.length_b   1.000
_cell.length_c   1.000
_cell.angle_alpha   90.00
_cell.angle_beta   90.00
_cell.angle_gamma   90.00
#
_symmetry.space_group_name_H-M   'P 1'
#
loop_
_entity.id
_entity.type
_entity.pdbx_description
1 polymer ?
#
loop_
_entity_poly.entity_id
_entity_poly.type
_entity_poly.pdbx_seq_one_letter_code
_entity_poly.pdbx_strand_id
1 'polypeptide(L)'
;MAQAFLSGGSPPAIGVNHRRRAVYTALTDVLNNANRVNDIFSFCEAFCAVEPKFLVNRFLLHTAQRKLIDEHERHRIAKAMYFAMAKSYDALSRYPAHLVGMEEPIEESQPIPAEISAFADFGLHSIPDSALVAHRDAVPAAHKVFQTVMAHLATDLFRNFGHRIARITLALSEARTQVDAGDDVLSMLIDWLDGDLHEDAIPDHLALAEMRTALRVFYLASTNLVGRTAAASTLAQALRLAGSLRESQVFAPRLLV
;
A
#
# COMPACT_ATOMS: atom_id res chain seq x y z
N MET A 1 3.03 10.18 -38.29
CA MET A 1 4.25 10.75 -37.68
C MET A 1 3.85 12.10 -37.11
N ALA A 2 3.98 12.47 -35.83
CA ALA A 2 4.77 11.94 -34.73
C ALA A 2 3.95 12.04 -33.41
N GLN A 3 4.13 11.04 -32.54
CA GLN A 3 3.68 11.03 -31.15
C GLN A 3 4.60 11.93 -30.32
N ALA A 4 4.04 12.82 -29.51
CA ALA A 4 4.75 13.44 -28.40
C ALA A 4 4.20 12.84 -27.10
N PHE A 5 5.00 11.97 -26.49
CA PHE A 5 4.79 11.40 -25.17
C PHE A 5 4.87 12.51 -24.11
N LEU A 6 3.75 12.78 -23.42
CA LEU A 6 3.77 13.46 -22.13
C LEU A 6 3.54 12.40 -21.04
N SER A 7 4.66 11.85 -20.57
CA SER A 7 4.73 10.88 -19.47
C SER A 7 4.45 11.57 -18.13
N GLY A 8 3.19 11.57 -17.70
CA GLY A 8 2.78 11.92 -16.33
C GLY A 8 2.93 10.72 -15.39
N GLY A 9 4.17 10.35 -15.06
CA GLY A 9 4.46 9.29 -14.09
C GLY A 9 4.43 9.81 -12.66
N SER A 10 3.76 9.09 -11.76
CA SER A 10 3.93 9.27 -10.31
C SER A 10 5.40 9.08 -9.90
N PRO A 11 5.93 9.87 -8.94
CA PRO A 11 7.32 9.78 -8.53
C PRO A 11 7.63 8.41 -7.91
N PRO A 12 8.84 7.86 -8.15
CA PRO A 12 9.28 6.60 -7.55
C PRO A 12 9.28 6.73 -6.03
N ALA A 13 9.04 5.63 -5.31
CA ALA A 13 9.10 5.61 -3.85
C ALA A 13 10.34 6.37 -3.39
N ILE A 14 10.12 7.49 -2.68
CA ILE A 14 11.16 8.42 -2.27
C ILE A 14 12.17 7.63 -1.44
N GLY A 15 13.31 7.30 -2.06
CA GLY A 15 14.41 6.63 -1.36
C GLY A 15 14.84 7.48 -0.17
N VAL A 16 15.45 6.84 0.84
CA VAL A 16 15.94 7.53 2.05
C VAL A 16 16.73 8.81 1.70
N ASN A 17 17.53 8.76 0.64
CA ASN A 17 18.28 9.90 0.14
C ASN A 17 17.42 11.00 -0.51
N HIS A 18 16.33 10.66 -1.22
CA HIS A 18 15.39 11.65 -1.75
C HIS A 18 14.64 12.35 -0.62
N ARG A 19 14.20 11.61 0.40
CA ARG A 19 13.57 12.20 1.60
C ARG A 19 14.53 13.16 2.30
N ARG A 20 15.77 12.73 2.55
CA ARG A 20 16.80 13.58 3.18
C ARG A 20 16.98 14.89 2.41
N ARG A 21 17.09 14.83 1.08
CA ARG A 21 17.17 16.04 0.26
C ARG A 21 15.90 16.89 0.33
N ALA A 22 14.72 16.28 0.33
CA ALA A 22 13.45 17.00 0.44
C ALA A 22 13.32 17.72 1.79
N VAL A 23 13.68 17.07 2.90
CA VAL A 23 13.69 17.67 4.23
C VAL A 23 14.71 18.81 4.29
N TYR A 24 15.94 18.60 3.81
CA TYR A 24 16.97 19.62 3.84
C TYR A 24 16.61 20.84 2.98
N THR A 25 16.06 20.63 1.79
CA THR A 25 15.54 21.71 0.93
C THR A 25 14.44 22.49 1.63
N ALA A 26 13.45 21.81 2.20
CA ALA A 26 12.34 22.49 2.86
C ALA A 26 12.78 23.30 4.10
N LEU A 27 13.74 22.79 4.87
CA LEU A 27 14.30 23.52 6.01
C LEU A 27 15.09 24.74 5.54
N THR A 28 15.88 24.62 4.46
CA THR A 28 16.66 25.73 3.91
C THR A 28 15.77 26.81 3.28
N ASP A 29 14.67 26.41 2.63
CA ASP A 29 13.73 27.34 1.98
C ASP A 29 12.94 28.17 3.01
N VAL A 30 12.73 27.66 4.22
CA VAL A 30 11.91 28.31 5.26
C VAL A 30 12.75 28.95 6.35
N LEU A 31 13.92 28.38 6.69
CA LEU A 31 14.77 28.86 7.77
C LEU A 31 16.02 29.54 7.20
N ASN A 32 16.15 30.85 7.45
CA ASN A 32 17.33 31.64 7.06
C ASN A 32 18.53 31.45 8.02
N ASN A 33 18.64 30.31 8.72
CA ASN A 33 19.71 30.05 9.70
C ASN A 33 20.27 28.63 9.55
N ALA A 34 21.50 28.53 9.05
CA ALA A 34 22.17 27.27 8.75
C ALA A 34 22.37 26.37 9.99
N ASN A 35 22.62 26.95 11.18
CA ASN A 35 22.79 26.17 12.40
C ASN A 35 21.47 25.50 12.80
N ARG A 36 20.36 26.25 12.73
CA ARG A 36 19.01 25.69 13.00
C ARG A 36 18.63 24.61 12.00
N VAL A 37 18.96 24.79 10.72
CA VAL A 37 18.71 23.79 9.67
C VAL A 37 19.46 22.50 9.99
N ASN A 38 20.74 22.59 10.36
CA ASN A 38 21.56 21.41 10.69
C ASN A 38 21.07 20.70 11.95
N ASP A 39 20.67 21.43 12.99
CA ASP A 39 20.14 20.86 14.23
C ASP A 39 18.84 20.08 13.99
N ILE A 40 17.92 20.68 13.22
CA ILE A 40 16.63 20.07 12.89
C ILE A 40 16.80 18.88 11.94
N PHE A 41 17.74 18.98 10.98
CA PHE A 41 18.06 17.90 10.06
C PHE A 41 18.71 16.71 10.78
N SER A 42 19.64 16.96 11.70
CA SER A 42 20.26 15.90 12.51
C SER A 42 19.23 15.22 13.42
N PHE A 43 18.28 16.00 13.96
CA PHE A 43 17.14 15.44 14.70
C PHE A 43 16.24 14.58 13.81
N CYS A 44 16.04 14.94 12.53
CA CYS A 44 15.28 14.14 11.58
C CYS A 44 15.88 12.74 11.41
N GLU A 45 17.20 12.61 11.33
CA GLU A 45 17.87 11.32 11.24
C GLU A 45 17.67 10.48 12.50
N ALA A 46 17.83 11.07 13.68
CA ALA A 46 17.56 10.40 14.96
C ALA A 46 16.08 10.00 15.10
N PHE A 47 15.16 10.85 14.63
CA PHE A 47 13.73 10.56 14.60
C PHE A 47 13.41 9.38 13.67
N CYS A 48 14.03 9.33 12.49
CA CYS A 48 13.85 8.22 11.53
C CYS A 48 14.45 6.89 12.00
N ALA A 49 15.42 6.90 12.92
CA ALA A 49 15.98 5.67 13.49
C ALA A 49 15.03 4.99 14.49
N VAL A 50 14.12 5.76 15.10
CA VAL A 50 13.19 5.28 16.13
C VAL A 50 11.79 5.08 15.55
N GLU A 51 11.39 5.88 14.57
CA GLU A 51 10.07 5.81 13.95
C GLU A 51 10.07 4.95 12.68
N PRO A 52 9.22 3.93 12.58
CA PRO A 52 9.17 3.03 11.43
C PRO A 52 8.69 3.72 10.14
N LYS A 53 8.05 4.89 10.24
CA LYS A 53 7.59 5.70 9.10
C LYS A 53 7.84 7.18 9.35
N PHE A 54 8.35 7.88 8.34
CA PHE A 54 8.55 9.33 8.44
C PHE A 54 7.24 10.07 8.14
N LEU A 55 6.58 10.56 9.18
CA LEU A 55 5.41 11.41 9.07
C LEU A 55 5.81 12.88 9.29
N VAL A 56 5.61 13.72 8.27
CA VAL A 56 5.96 15.16 8.30
C VAL A 56 5.34 15.86 9.52
N ASN A 57 4.04 15.67 9.76
CA ASN A 57 3.36 16.32 10.88
C ASN A 57 3.81 15.81 12.25
N ARG A 58 4.19 14.52 12.37
CA ARG A 58 4.71 13.94 13.62
C ARG A 58 6.13 14.43 13.89
N PHE A 59 6.99 14.40 12.88
CA PHE A 59 8.33 14.98 12.95
C PHE A 59 8.26 16.45 13.39
N LEU A 60 7.38 17.23 12.78
CA LEU A 60 7.18 18.64 13.09
C LEU A 60 6.57 18.89 14.48
N LEU A 61 5.76 17.96 14.97
CA LEU A 61 5.25 18.00 16.34
C LEU A 61 6.40 17.78 17.34
N HIS A 62 7.29 16.81 17.09
CA HIS A 62 8.43 16.56 17.97
C HIS A 62 9.50 17.65 17.93
N THR A 63 9.75 18.27 16.77
CA THR A 63 10.62 19.45 16.71
C THR A 63 10.04 20.65 17.44
N ALA A 64 8.72 20.86 17.36
CA ALA A 64 8.03 21.90 18.13
C ALA A 64 8.07 21.61 19.65
N GLN A 65 7.85 20.36 20.07
CA GLN A 65 7.99 19.94 21.49
C GLN A 65 9.41 20.16 22.04
N ARG A 66 10.42 20.01 21.19
CA ARG A 66 11.83 20.31 21.52
C ARG A 66 12.19 21.79 21.43
N LYS A 67 11.21 22.68 21.15
CA LYS A 67 11.39 24.12 20.99
C LYS A 67 12.39 24.51 19.89
N LEU A 68 12.55 23.65 18.86
CA LEU A 68 13.42 23.92 17.72
C LEU A 68 12.73 24.81 16.67
N ILE A 69 11.40 24.76 16.61
CA ILE A 69 10.54 25.55 15.72
C ILE A 69 9.33 26.07 16.48
N ASP A 70 8.78 27.20 16.04
CA ASP A 70 7.50 27.74 16.55
C ASP A 70 6.29 27.27 15.71
N GLU A 71 5.07 27.55 16.18
CA GLU A 71 3.82 27.11 15.55
C GLU A 71 3.61 27.72 14.14
N HIS A 72 4.17 28.90 13.91
CA HIS A 72 4.06 29.60 12.63
C HIS A 72 5.08 29.07 11.60
N GLU A 73 6.27 28.70 12.05
CA GLU A 73 7.29 27.95 11.31
C GLU A 73 6.80 26.54 10.99
N ARG A 74 6.13 25.86 11.92
CA ARG A 74 5.58 24.50 11.75
C ARG A 74 4.75 24.34 10.47
N HIS A 75 3.77 25.22 10.28
CA HIS A 75 2.90 25.19 9.10
C HIS A 75 3.65 25.50 7.79
N ARG A 76 4.60 26.44 7.84
CA ARG A 76 5.41 26.83 6.67
C ARG A 76 6.36 25.71 6.26
N ILE A 77 7.01 25.07 7.23
CA ILE A 77 7.90 23.93 7.01
C ILE A 77 7.11 22.72 6.51
N ALA A 78 5.93 22.43 7.08
CA ALA A 78 5.07 21.34 6.60
C ALA A 78 4.75 21.51 5.11
N LYS A 79 4.27 22.69 4.73
CA LYS A 79 3.97 23.03 3.34
C LYS A 79 5.20 22.88 2.44
N ALA A 80 6.34 23.43 2.85
CA ALA A 80 7.59 23.32 2.09
C ALA A 80 8.08 21.87 1.93
N MET A 81 7.92 21.04 2.96
CA MET A 81 8.27 19.61 2.92
C MET A 81 7.39 18.84 1.93
N TYR A 82 6.08 19.08 1.91
CA TYR A 82 5.18 18.47 0.94
C TYR A 82 5.53 18.88 -0.50
N PHE A 83 5.83 20.15 -0.74
CA PHE A 83 6.29 20.61 -2.06
C PHE A 83 7.64 20.02 -2.44
N ALA A 84 8.60 19.93 -1.52
CA ALA A 84 9.92 19.36 -1.80
C ALA A 84 9.84 17.85 -2.08
N MET A 85 8.99 17.10 -1.36
CA MET A 85 8.78 15.68 -1.62
C MET A 85 8.17 15.41 -3.00
N ALA A 86 7.42 16.36 -3.57
CA ALA A 86 6.88 16.25 -4.92
C ALA A 86 7.91 16.58 -6.03
N LYS A 87 9.08 17.16 -5.69
CA LYS A 87 10.13 17.48 -6.67
C LYS A 87 10.92 16.23 -7.07
N SER A 88 11.49 16.26 -8.27
CA SER A 88 12.44 15.23 -8.72
C SER A 88 13.74 15.29 -7.90
N TYR A 89 14.44 14.16 -7.78
CA TYR A 89 15.65 14.04 -6.96
C TYR A 89 16.75 15.06 -7.29
N ASP A 90 16.88 15.40 -8.58
CA ASP A 90 17.89 16.33 -9.10
C ASP A 90 17.56 17.80 -8.85
N ALA A 91 16.28 18.11 -8.61
CA ALA A 91 15.81 19.46 -8.30
C ALA A 91 15.90 19.82 -6.81
N LEU A 92 16.43 18.91 -5.98
CA LEU A 92 16.56 19.08 -4.54
C LEU A 92 17.99 19.46 -4.14
N SER A 93 18.10 20.30 -3.12
CA SER A 93 19.34 20.77 -2.53
C SER A 93 20.12 19.60 -1.91
N ARG A 94 21.44 19.61 -2.10
CA ARG A 94 22.33 18.63 -1.47
C ARG A 94 22.58 19.03 -0.01
N TYR A 95 22.46 18.07 0.89
CA TYR A 95 22.83 18.23 2.29
C TYR A 95 24.33 17.90 2.49
N PRO A 96 25.01 18.53 3.47
CA PRO A 96 26.38 18.20 3.80
C PRO A 96 26.56 16.75 4.25
N ALA A 97 27.59 16.06 3.72
CA ALA A 97 27.83 14.64 3.99
C ALA A 97 28.10 14.32 5.47
N HIS A 98 28.58 15.28 6.26
CA HIS A 98 28.85 15.10 7.69
C HIS A 98 27.57 14.97 8.55
N LEU A 99 26.39 15.16 7.96
CA LEU A 99 25.11 15.09 8.66
C LEU A 99 24.43 13.71 8.59
N VAL A 100 25.04 12.72 7.93
CA VAL A 100 24.49 11.35 7.79
C VAL A 100 25.55 10.31 8.15
N GLY A 101 25.27 9.46 9.15
CA GLY A 101 26.12 8.32 9.51
C GLY A 101 26.02 7.19 8.48
N MET A 102 27.16 6.66 8.03
CA MET A 102 27.25 5.67 6.95
C MET A 102 26.68 4.29 7.30
N GLU A 103 25.88 3.71 6.39
CA GLU A 103 25.90 2.30 5.94
C GLU A 103 24.84 2.10 4.83
N GLU A 104 25.24 1.63 3.64
CA GLU A 104 24.36 1.23 2.53
C GLU A 104 24.64 -0.24 2.16
N PRO A 105 23.63 -1.11 1.95
CA PRO A 105 23.79 -2.36 1.21
C PRO A 105 23.17 -2.26 -0.21
N ILE A 106 23.85 -2.87 -1.18
CA ILE A 106 23.54 -2.88 -2.62
C ILE A 106 22.72 -4.15 -2.95
N GLU A 107 21.59 -4.01 -3.66
CA GLU A 107 20.78 -5.13 -4.20
C GLU A 107 21.39 -5.68 -5.50
N GLU A 108 21.65 -6.99 -5.56
CA GLU A 108 21.98 -7.74 -6.78
C GLU A 108 20.75 -8.46 -7.35
N SER A 109 20.50 -8.25 -8.65
CA SER A 109 19.43 -8.87 -9.43
C SER A 109 19.83 -10.27 -9.92
N GLN A 110 18.96 -11.28 -9.72
CA GLN A 110 19.09 -12.61 -10.36
C GLN A 110 17.93 -12.89 -11.34
N PRO A 111 18.15 -13.72 -12.39
CA PRO A 111 17.25 -13.81 -13.54
C PRO A 111 16.17 -14.90 -13.42
N ILE A 112 15.13 -14.71 -14.23
CA ILE A 112 13.82 -15.40 -14.26
C ILE A 112 13.90 -16.74 -15.02
N PRO A 113 13.30 -17.84 -14.51
CA PRO A 113 12.85 -18.95 -15.35
C PRO A 113 11.36 -18.79 -15.73
N ALA A 114 11.05 -19.03 -16.99
CA ALA A 114 9.70 -19.08 -17.54
C ALA A 114 9.04 -20.44 -17.25
N GLU A 115 7.78 -20.44 -16.80
CA GLU A 115 6.65 -21.03 -17.51
C GLU A 115 5.33 -20.83 -16.74
N ILE A 116 4.23 -21.06 -17.44
CA ILE A 116 2.88 -20.50 -17.29
C ILE A 116 1.97 -21.43 -16.46
N SER A 117 1.02 -20.83 -15.71
CA SER A 117 -0.39 -21.25 -15.54
C SER A 117 -0.88 -21.48 -14.10
N ALA A 118 -1.22 -20.39 -13.39
CA ALA A 118 -1.84 -20.46 -12.06
C ALA A 118 -3.36 -20.79 -12.07
N PHE A 119 -3.95 -21.10 -13.24
CA PHE A 119 -5.38 -21.40 -13.38
C PHE A 119 -5.67 -22.82 -13.90
N ALA A 120 -4.67 -23.64 -14.19
CA ALA A 120 -4.87 -24.98 -14.76
C ALA A 120 -4.98 -26.11 -13.72
N ASP A 121 -4.42 -25.96 -12.53
CA ASP A 121 -4.33 -27.05 -11.52
C ASP A 121 -5.64 -27.33 -10.74
N PHE A 122 -6.74 -26.65 -11.07
CA PHE A 122 -8.04 -26.88 -10.41
C PHE A 122 -9.01 -27.70 -11.25
N GLY A 123 -8.53 -28.33 -12.32
CA GLY A 123 -9.28 -29.32 -13.08
C GLY A 123 -9.46 -30.63 -12.31
N LEU A 124 -10.73 -30.95 -12.02
CA LEU A 124 -11.30 -32.29 -11.82
C LEU A 124 -11.00 -33.01 -10.50
N HIS A 125 -11.67 -32.59 -9.42
CA HIS A 125 -12.31 -33.57 -8.53
C HIS A 125 -13.75 -33.15 -8.23
N SER A 126 -14.67 -33.82 -8.91
CA SER A 126 -16.11 -33.77 -8.75
C SER A 126 -16.51 -34.16 -7.32
N ILE A 127 -17.27 -33.32 -6.63
CA ILE A 127 -17.94 -33.65 -5.36
C ILE A 127 -19.40 -33.15 -5.45
N PRO A 128 -20.40 -33.90 -4.95
CA PRO A 128 -21.74 -34.00 -5.51
C PRO A 128 -22.65 -32.78 -5.27
N ASP A 129 -23.71 -32.70 -6.08
CA ASP A 129 -24.85 -31.76 -6.05
C ASP A 129 -25.71 -31.81 -4.77
N SER A 130 -25.12 -32.01 -3.60
CA SER A 130 -25.86 -32.09 -2.33
C SER A 130 -25.17 -31.32 -1.22
N ALA A 131 -25.18 -30.00 -1.35
CA ALA A 131 -25.16 -29.07 -0.22
C ALA A 131 -25.87 -27.76 -0.61
N LEU A 132 -27.07 -27.88 -1.18
CA LEU A 132 -28.05 -26.80 -1.17
C LEU A 132 -28.72 -26.78 0.20
N VAL A 133 -28.13 -26.09 1.19
CA VAL A 133 -28.82 -25.83 2.46
C VAL A 133 -28.55 -24.40 2.98
N ALA A 134 -29.68 -23.69 3.16
CA ALA A 134 -29.92 -22.47 3.92
C ALA A 134 -29.38 -21.13 3.38
N HIS A 135 -30.19 -20.50 2.52
CA HIS A 135 -30.10 -19.11 2.06
C HIS A 135 -29.97 -18.03 3.17
N ARG A 136 -30.18 -18.36 4.45
CA ARG A 136 -30.18 -17.40 5.56
C ARG A 136 -28.81 -17.25 6.25
N ASP A 137 -28.02 -18.32 6.31
CA ASP A 137 -26.68 -18.33 6.92
C ASP A 137 -25.55 -18.22 5.87
N ALA A 138 -25.90 -18.35 4.59
CA ALA A 138 -24.96 -18.24 3.48
C ALA A 138 -24.34 -16.84 3.33
N VAL A 139 -25.07 -15.77 3.68
CA VAL A 139 -24.57 -14.40 3.53
C VAL A 139 -23.53 -14.03 4.60
N PRO A 140 -23.74 -14.31 5.90
CA PRO A 140 -22.69 -14.15 6.91
C PRO A 140 -21.48 -15.05 6.66
N ALA A 141 -21.70 -16.30 6.24
CA ALA A 141 -20.63 -17.22 5.92
C ALA A 141 -19.80 -16.72 4.72
N ALA A 142 -20.45 -16.22 3.66
CA ALA A 142 -19.77 -15.63 2.51
C ALA A 142 -18.94 -14.40 2.89
N HIS A 143 -19.47 -13.51 3.74
CA HIS A 143 -18.73 -12.35 4.25
C HIS A 143 -17.49 -12.75 5.02
N LYS A 144 -17.60 -13.71 5.95
CA LYS A 144 -16.44 -14.14 6.76
C LYS A 144 -15.35 -14.78 5.90
N VAL A 145 -15.76 -15.60 4.93
CA VAL A 145 -14.85 -16.20 3.94
C VAL A 145 -14.19 -15.11 3.09
N PHE A 146 -14.95 -14.13 2.61
CA PHE A 146 -14.45 -12.99 1.83
C PHE A 146 -13.46 -12.13 2.63
N GLN A 147 -13.81 -11.70 3.85
CA GLN A 147 -12.94 -10.93 4.74
C GLN A 147 -11.61 -11.65 4.99
N THR A 148 -11.66 -12.96 5.22
CA THR A 148 -10.46 -13.77 5.45
C THR A 148 -9.55 -13.80 4.22
N VAL A 149 -10.13 -13.97 3.02
CA VAL A 149 -9.36 -13.96 1.77
C VAL A 149 -8.73 -12.59 1.53
N MET A 150 -9.52 -11.52 1.66
CA MET A 150 -9.09 -10.14 1.47
C MET A 150 -7.99 -9.78 2.46
N ALA A 151 -8.19 -10.02 3.77
CA ALA A 151 -7.22 -9.70 4.82
C ALA A 151 -5.87 -10.40 4.58
N HIS A 152 -5.87 -11.64 4.10
CA HIS A 152 -4.64 -12.35 3.78
C HIS A 152 -3.90 -11.72 2.59
N LEU A 153 -4.62 -11.40 1.51
CA LEU A 153 -4.06 -10.71 0.35
C LEU A 153 -3.48 -9.34 0.73
N ALA A 154 -4.21 -8.56 1.54
CA ALA A 154 -3.78 -7.24 1.98
C ALA A 154 -2.59 -7.31 2.95
N THR A 155 -2.58 -8.28 3.86
CA THR A 155 -1.43 -8.52 4.76
C THR A 155 -0.17 -8.83 3.96
N ASP A 156 -0.28 -9.67 2.92
CA ASP A 156 0.86 -10.00 2.06
C ASP A 156 1.33 -8.78 1.25
N LEU A 157 0.42 -7.99 0.69
CA LEU A 157 0.78 -6.72 0.05
C LEU A 157 1.46 -5.74 1.02
N PHE A 158 0.98 -5.63 2.25
CA PHE A 158 1.61 -4.79 3.26
C PHE A 158 2.95 -5.33 3.73
N ARG A 159 3.17 -6.64 3.75
CA ARG A 159 4.50 -7.21 4.00
C ARG A 159 5.47 -6.87 2.87
N ASN A 160 5.03 -7.01 1.62
CA ASN A 160 5.88 -6.81 0.44
C ASN A 160 6.16 -5.33 0.13
N PHE A 161 5.19 -4.44 0.36
CA PHE A 161 5.32 -3.01 0.06
C PHE A 161 5.42 -2.12 1.30
N GLY A 162 5.38 -2.69 2.50
CA GLY A 162 5.16 -1.92 3.72
C GLY A 162 3.80 -1.22 3.70
N HIS A 163 3.59 -0.28 4.60
CA HIS A 163 2.38 0.57 4.56
C HIS A 163 2.49 1.70 3.53
N ARG A 164 2.95 1.39 2.32
CA ARG A 164 2.90 2.30 1.17
C ARG A 164 1.48 2.33 0.61
N ILE A 165 0.51 2.73 1.44
CA ILE A 165 -0.92 2.71 1.16
C ILE A 165 -1.22 3.45 -0.14
N ALA A 166 -0.62 4.63 -0.37
CA ALA A 166 -0.78 5.39 -1.61
C ALA A 166 -0.47 4.57 -2.89
N ARG A 167 0.49 3.64 -2.84
CA ARG A 167 0.87 2.79 -3.98
C ARG A 167 -0.16 1.68 -4.20
N ILE A 168 -0.69 1.13 -3.11
CA ILE A 168 -1.78 0.14 -3.13
C ILE A 168 -3.07 0.80 -3.61
N THR A 169 -3.41 2.00 -3.10
CA THR A 169 -4.55 2.81 -3.53
C THR A 169 -4.49 3.18 -5.01
N LEU A 170 -3.32 3.57 -5.53
CA LEU A 170 -3.14 3.83 -6.96
C LEU A 170 -3.37 2.57 -7.80
N ALA A 171 -2.78 1.44 -7.39
CA ALA A 171 -2.97 0.16 -8.07
C ALA A 171 -4.44 -0.30 -8.01
N LEU A 172 -5.15 -0.04 -6.92
CA LEU A 172 -6.58 -0.28 -6.78
C LEU A 172 -7.40 0.62 -7.70
N SER A 173 -7.05 1.90 -7.82
CA SER A 173 -7.72 2.83 -8.74
C SER A 173 -7.57 2.36 -10.19
N GLU A 174 -6.37 1.97 -10.61
CA GLU A 174 -6.11 1.47 -11.96
C GLU A 174 -6.82 0.12 -12.20
N ALA A 175 -6.80 -0.78 -11.23
CA ALA A 175 -7.50 -2.06 -11.29
C ALA A 175 -9.02 -1.90 -11.34
N ARG A 176 -9.58 -0.94 -10.59
CA ARG A 176 -11.00 -0.57 -10.61
C ARG A 176 -11.45 -0.13 -11.99
N THR A 177 -10.64 0.70 -12.67
CA THR A 177 -10.91 1.10 -14.06
C THR A 177 -10.84 -0.08 -15.02
N GLN A 178 -9.88 -1.00 -14.84
CA GLN A 178 -9.73 -2.18 -15.72
C GLN A 178 -10.87 -3.20 -15.57
N VAL A 179 -11.45 -3.32 -14.37
CA VAL A 179 -12.55 -4.25 -14.07
C VAL A 179 -13.92 -3.59 -14.33
N ASP A 180 -13.95 -2.31 -14.71
CA ASP A 180 -15.17 -1.49 -14.84
C ASP A 180 -16.03 -1.53 -13.57
N ALA A 181 -15.37 -1.53 -12.41
CA ALA A 181 -16.03 -1.44 -11.11
C ALA A 181 -16.43 0.03 -10.82
N GLY A 182 -17.39 0.25 -9.92
CA GLY A 182 -17.79 1.61 -9.51
C GLY A 182 -16.78 2.28 -8.56
N ASP A 183 -16.93 3.59 -8.34
CA ASP A 183 -16.12 4.37 -7.39
C ASP A 183 -16.41 4.03 -5.92
N ASP A 184 -17.58 3.46 -5.66
CA ASP A 184 -18.01 2.89 -4.38
C ASP A 184 -17.09 1.73 -3.95
N VAL A 185 -16.75 0.83 -4.87
CA VAL A 185 -15.83 -0.29 -4.61
C VAL A 185 -14.43 0.22 -4.26
N LEU A 186 -13.94 1.25 -4.98
CA LEU A 186 -12.64 1.85 -4.69
C LEU A 186 -12.62 2.52 -3.31
N SER A 187 -13.65 3.32 -3.01
CA SER A 187 -13.76 4.03 -1.73
C SER A 187 -13.79 3.04 -0.56
N MET A 188 -14.60 1.99 -0.66
CA MET A 188 -14.67 0.92 0.33
C MET A 188 -13.31 0.24 0.55
N LEU A 189 -12.60 -0.11 -0.53
CA LEU A 189 -11.29 -0.77 -0.41
C LEU A 189 -10.24 0.16 0.22
N ILE A 190 -10.28 1.46 -0.04
CA ILE A 190 -9.40 2.45 0.58
C ILE A 190 -9.73 2.60 2.07
N ASP A 191 -11.01 2.80 2.42
CA ASP A 191 -11.45 2.94 3.81
C ASP A 191 -11.07 1.70 4.63
N TRP A 192 -11.21 0.51 4.04
CA TRP A 192 -10.79 -0.74 4.67
C TRP A 192 -9.27 -0.85 4.86
N LEU A 193 -8.47 -0.39 3.90
CA LEU A 193 -7.00 -0.36 4.02
C LEU A 193 -6.52 0.69 5.04
N ASP A 194 -7.18 1.85 5.11
CA ASP A 194 -6.89 2.92 6.06
C ASP A 194 -7.34 2.55 7.49
N GLY A 195 -8.37 1.72 7.63
CA GLY A 195 -8.84 1.15 8.90
C GLY A 195 -8.00 -0.01 9.45
N ASP A 196 -6.71 -0.09 9.10
CA ASP A 196 -5.78 -1.13 9.57
C ASP A 196 -6.25 -2.58 9.32
N LEU A 197 -7.01 -2.83 8.25
CA LEU A 197 -7.58 -4.14 7.91
C LEU A 197 -8.52 -4.73 8.98
N HIS A 198 -9.14 -3.90 9.82
CA HIS A 198 -10.10 -4.39 10.80
C HIS A 198 -11.26 -5.11 10.08
N GLU A 199 -11.70 -6.24 10.65
CA GLU A 199 -12.78 -7.05 10.05
C GLU A 199 -14.07 -6.22 9.88
N ASP A 200 -14.31 -5.26 10.79
CA ASP A 200 -15.49 -4.38 10.82
C ASP A 200 -15.48 -3.27 9.75
N ALA A 201 -14.36 -3.09 9.05
CA ALA A 201 -14.23 -2.03 8.05
C ALA A 201 -14.71 -2.48 6.65
N ILE A 202 -14.98 -3.77 6.44
CA ILE A 202 -15.71 -4.25 5.25
C ILE A 202 -17.21 -4.27 5.58
N PRO A 203 -18.08 -3.58 4.82
CA PRO A 203 -19.51 -3.57 5.07
C PRO A 203 -20.13 -4.98 5.09
N ASP A 204 -20.84 -5.31 6.18
CA ASP A 204 -21.49 -6.63 6.39
C ASP A 204 -22.69 -6.92 5.46
N HIS A 205 -23.03 -5.97 4.60
CA HIS A 205 -24.19 -6.03 3.70
C HIS A 205 -23.81 -6.12 2.22
N LEU A 206 -22.53 -6.31 1.89
CA LEU A 206 -22.08 -6.46 0.51
C LEU A 206 -22.77 -7.66 -0.15
N ALA A 207 -23.33 -7.45 -1.34
CA ALA A 207 -23.82 -8.55 -2.14
C ALA A 207 -22.64 -9.41 -2.63
N LEU A 208 -22.88 -10.70 -2.88
CA LEU A 208 -21.83 -11.61 -3.39
C LEU A 208 -21.20 -11.10 -4.70
N ALA A 209 -21.98 -10.43 -5.56
CA ALA A 209 -21.45 -9.82 -6.78
C ALA A 209 -20.44 -8.70 -6.47
N GLU A 210 -20.70 -7.88 -5.46
CA GLU A 210 -19.83 -6.78 -5.03
C GLU A 210 -18.56 -7.31 -4.37
N MET A 211 -18.67 -8.37 -3.55
CA MET A 211 -17.50 -9.08 -3.01
C MET A 211 -16.58 -9.61 -4.11
N ARG A 212 -17.15 -10.25 -5.15
CA ARG A 212 -16.39 -10.76 -6.29
C ARG A 212 -15.70 -9.63 -7.04
N THR A 213 -16.40 -8.53 -7.27
CA THR A 213 -15.84 -7.34 -7.93
C THR A 213 -14.70 -6.75 -7.10
N ALA A 214 -14.89 -6.58 -5.79
CA ALA A 214 -13.86 -6.09 -4.88
C ALA A 214 -12.63 -7.01 -4.85
N LEU A 215 -12.83 -8.34 -4.76
CA LEU A 215 -11.75 -9.32 -4.82
C LEU A 215 -11.00 -9.26 -6.15
N ARG A 216 -11.71 -9.11 -7.28
CA ARG A 216 -11.10 -8.98 -8.61
C ARG A 216 -10.27 -7.72 -8.74
N VAL A 217 -10.78 -6.58 -8.27
CA VAL A 217 -10.03 -5.33 -8.23
C VAL A 217 -8.77 -5.49 -7.37
N PHE A 218 -8.89 -6.08 -6.19
CA PHE A 218 -7.77 -6.27 -5.26
C PHE A 218 -6.73 -7.26 -5.80
N TYR A 219 -7.18 -8.36 -6.40
CA TYR A 219 -6.32 -9.33 -7.04
C TYR A 219 -5.57 -8.71 -8.22
N LEU A 220 -6.25 -7.96 -9.07
CA LEU A 220 -5.63 -7.28 -10.21
C LEU A 220 -4.61 -6.23 -9.74
N ALA A 221 -4.94 -5.45 -8.72
CA ALA A 221 -3.99 -4.53 -8.07
C ALA A 221 -2.77 -5.29 -7.52
N SER A 222 -2.98 -6.45 -6.90
CA SER A 222 -1.90 -7.31 -6.43
C SER A 222 -1.03 -7.80 -7.59
N THR A 223 -1.63 -8.24 -8.70
CA THR A 223 -0.88 -8.68 -9.88
C THR A 223 -0.05 -7.57 -10.50
N ASN A 224 -0.53 -6.32 -10.47
CA ASN A 224 0.19 -5.16 -10.98
C ASN A 224 1.37 -4.78 -10.07
N LEU A 225 1.28 -5.07 -8.78
CA LEU A 225 2.29 -4.73 -7.79
C LEU A 225 3.36 -5.82 -7.60
N VAL A 226 2.97 -7.04 -7.23
CA VAL A 226 3.90 -8.16 -6.97
C VAL A 226 4.15 -9.06 -8.19
N GLY A 227 3.42 -8.82 -9.28
CA GLY A 227 3.42 -9.71 -10.44
C GLY A 227 2.40 -10.85 -10.31
N ARG A 228 1.99 -11.38 -11.47
CA ARG A 228 0.90 -12.35 -11.58
C ARG A 228 1.11 -13.63 -10.76
N THR A 229 2.33 -14.20 -10.82
CA THR A 229 2.62 -15.49 -10.18
C THR A 229 2.57 -15.39 -8.66
N ALA A 230 3.16 -14.34 -8.08
CA ALA A 230 3.13 -14.09 -6.65
C ALA A 230 1.69 -13.84 -6.17
N ALA A 231 0.96 -12.95 -6.85
CA ALA A 231 -0.44 -12.66 -6.51
C ALA A 231 -1.34 -13.90 -6.57
N ALA A 232 -1.15 -14.77 -7.56
CA ALA A 232 -1.92 -16.01 -7.68
C ALA A 232 -1.58 -17.03 -6.58
N SER A 233 -0.30 -17.14 -6.20
CA SER A 233 0.13 -17.96 -5.07
C SER A 233 -0.50 -17.47 -3.76
N THR A 234 -0.46 -16.16 -3.51
CA THR A 234 -1.07 -15.55 -2.32
C THR A 234 -2.59 -15.75 -2.32
N LEU A 235 -3.28 -15.59 -3.45
CA LEU A 235 -4.71 -15.87 -3.56
C LEU A 235 -5.03 -17.35 -3.27
N ALA A 236 -4.27 -18.28 -3.82
CA ALA A 236 -4.46 -19.71 -3.55
C ALA A 236 -4.22 -20.06 -2.08
N GLN A 237 -3.26 -19.42 -1.42
CA GLN A 237 -3.04 -19.56 0.02
C GLN A 237 -4.21 -18.97 0.83
N ALA A 238 -4.69 -17.79 0.47
CA ALA A 238 -5.83 -17.13 1.09
C ALA A 238 -7.10 -17.99 1.00
N LEU A 239 -7.39 -18.57 -0.17
CA LEU A 239 -8.54 -19.45 -0.37
C LEU A 239 -8.42 -20.76 0.43
N ARG A 240 -7.20 -21.33 0.54
CA ARG A 240 -6.96 -22.50 1.39
C ARG A 240 -7.18 -22.20 2.87
N LEU A 241 -6.71 -21.05 3.35
CA LEU A 241 -6.94 -20.59 4.73
C LEU A 241 -8.43 -20.40 4.99
N ALA A 242 -9.14 -19.73 4.08
CA ALA A 242 -10.58 -19.55 4.20
C ALA A 242 -11.34 -20.89 4.16
N GLY A 243 -10.81 -21.90 3.46
CA GLY A 243 -11.34 -23.27 3.45
C GLY A 243 -11.19 -24.04 4.77
N SER A 244 -10.42 -23.52 5.73
CA SER A 244 -10.32 -24.09 7.08
C SER A 244 -11.35 -23.53 8.06
N LEU A 245 -12.10 -22.49 7.66
CA LEU A 245 -13.15 -21.88 8.46
C LEU A 245 -14.38 -22.78 8.58
N ARG A 246 -15.15 -22.65 9.67
CA ARG A 246 -16.42 -23.39 9.82
C ARG A 246 -17.44 -22.92 8.79
N GLU A 247 -17.40 -21.64 8.47
CA GLU A 247 -18.19 -20.94 7.47
C GLU A 247 -17.97 -21.51 6.06
N SER A 248 -16.80 -22.10 5.80
CA SER A 248 -16.50 -22.74 4.51
C SER A 248 -17.34 -23.99 4.22
N GLN A 249 -17.91 -24.60 5.27
CA GLN A 249 -18.87 -25.70 5.14
C GLN A 249 -20.22 -25.24 4.60
N VAL A 250 -20.56 -23.96 4.79
CA VAL A 250 -21.79 -23.32 4.32
C VAL A 250 -21.56 -22.56 3.01
N PHE A 251 -20.39 -21.93 2.86
CA PHE A 251 -20.02 -21.18 1.66
C PHE A 251 -18.59 -21.53 1.21
N ALA A 252 -18.46 -22.21 0.08
CA ALA A 252 -17.15 -22.63 -0.42
C ALA A 252 -16.33 -21.43 -0.94
N PRO A 253 -15.07 -21.20 -0.49
CA PRO A 253 -14.25 -20.05 -0.91
C PRO A 253 -14.06 -19.90 -2.41
N ARG A 254 -14.07 -21.02 -3.15
CA ARG A 254 -14.01 -21.05 -4.62
C ARG A 254 -15.14 -20.28 -5.30
N LEU A 255 -16.25 -20.03 -4.60
CA LEU A 255 -17.38 -19.26 -5.13
C LEU A 255 -17.10 -17.74 -5.18
N LEU A 256 -15.97 -17.27 -4.61
CA LEU A 256 -15.55 -15.87 -4.69
C LEU A 256 -14.79 -15.51 -5.97
N VAL A 257 -14.31 -16.49 -6.75
CA VAL A 257 -13.44 -16.25 -7.91
C VAL A 257 -14.24 -16.34 -9.21
#